data_AF-A0A1F9CXQ6-F1
#
_entry.id   AF-A0A1F9CXQ6-F1
#
_cell.length_a   1.000
_cell.length_b   1.000
_cell.length_c   1.000
_cell.angle_alpha   90.00
_cell.angle_beta   90.00
_cell.angle_gamma   90.00
#
_symmetry.space_group_name_H-M   'P 1'
#
loop_
_entity.id
_entity.type
_entity.pdbx_description
1 polymer ?
#
loop_
_entity_poly.entity_id
_entity_poly.type
_entity_poly.pdbx_seq_one_letter_code
_entity_poly.pdbx_strand_id
1 'polypeptide(L)'
;MLNGSRPQEIKQAKAEVEQTKAELEKSQKFMERSKNLYERKVVSAQDWDTNRTSYEVAMGRYKAAQERYALVKEGPRKEEIGQAEERSKGQRPLSL
;
A
#
# COMPACT_ATOMS: atom_id res chain seq x y z
N MET A 1 4.17 -26.51 -6.26
CA MET A 1 4.80 -25.54 -5.35
C MET A 1 3.69 -24.62 -4.84
N LEU A 2 3.24 -24.85 -3.60
CA LEU A 2 2.19 -24.08 -2.92
C LEU A 2 2.87 -23.20 -1.88
N ASN A 3 3.37 -22.04 -2.29
CA ASN A 3 3.88 -21.08 -1.32
C ASN A 3 3.17 -19.76 -1.59
N GLY A 4 2.27 -19.41 -0.67
CA GLY A 4 1.76 -18.05 -0.57
C GLY A 4 2.89 -17.03 -0.49
N SER A 5 2.56 -15.74 -0.57
CA SER A 5 3.54 -14.66 -0.59
C SER A 5 4.64 -14.89 0.44
N ARG A 6 5.89 -14.79 -0.01
CA ARG A 6 7.04 -15.12 0.81
C ARG A 6 7.00 -14.25 2.06
N PRO A 7 7.34 -14.75 3.26
CA PRO A 7 7.36 -13.94 4.48
C PRO A 7 8.14 -12.62 4.33
N GLN A 8 9.15 -12.60 3.46
CA GLN A 8 9.92 -11.41 3.07
C GLN A 8 9.07 -10.37 2.32
N GLU A 9 8.19 -10.78 1.41
CA GLU A 9 7.30 -9.88 0.65
C GLU A 9 6.26 -9.23 1.57
N ILE A 10 5.68 -10.01 2.50
CA ILE A 10 4.74 -9.48 3.51
C ILE A 10 5.44 -8.44 4.40
N LYS A 11 6.67 -8.74 4.85
CA LYS A 11 7.48 -7.79 5.64
C LYS A 11 7.79 -6.52 4.86
N GLN A 12 8.17 -6.63 3.60
CA GLN A 12 8.47 -5.48 2.74
C GLN A 12 7.22 -4.60 2.54
N ALA A 13 6.09 -5.20 2.19
CA ALA A 13 4.85 -4.47 1.99
C ALA A 13 4.35 -3.82 3.29
N LYS A 14 4.54 -4.46 4.45
CA LYS A 14 4.24 -3.86 5.75
C LYS A 14 5.13 -2.64 6.05
N ALA A 15 6.44 -2.75 5.80
CA ALA A 15 7.37 -1.65 6.01
C ALA A 15 7.03 -0.44 5.13
N GLU A 16 6.54 -0.67 3.92
CA GLU A 16 6.09 0.39 3.02
C GLU A 16 4.81 1.09 3.51
N VAL A 17 3.87 0.34 4.10
CA VAL A 17 2.71 0.94 4.79
C VAL A 17 3.17 1.81 5.95
N GLU A 18 4.11 1.34 6.77
CA GLU A 18 4.64 2.11 7.90
C GLU A 18 5.37 3.38 7.43
N GLN A 19 6.17 3.30 6.38
CA GLN A 19 6.85 4.45 5.78
C GLN A 19 5.86 5.49 5.23
N THR A 20 4.89 5.04 4.44
CA THR A 20 3.90 5.95 3.83
C THR A 20 2.96 6.55 4.87
N LYS A 21 2.68 5.84 5.96
CA LYS A 21 1.95 6.37 7.12
C LYS A 21 2.71 7.52 7.77
N ALA A 22 4.02 7.34 8.01
CA ALA A 22 4.84 8.39 8.60
C ALA A 22 4.90 9.65 7.71
N GLU A 23 4.99 9.48 6.39
CA GLU A 23 4.98 10.61 5.45
C GLU A 23 3.61 11.31 5.41
N LEU A 24 2.51 10.56 5.51
CA LEU A 24 1.16 11.11 5.64
C LEU A 24 1.02 11.95 6.92
N GLU A 25 1.40 11.41 8.07
CA GLU A 25 1.33 12.13 9.36
C GLU A 25 2.17 13.41 9.35
N LYS A 26 3.36 13.36 8.74
CA LYS A 26 4.23 14.52 8.54
C LYS A 26 3.56 15.56 7.64
N SER A 27 3.05 15.15 6.49
CA SER A 27 2.41 16.05 5.52
C SER A 27 1.13 16.67 6.09
N GLN A 28 0.38 15.93 6.91
CA GLN A 28 -0.79 16.44 7.62
C GLN A 28 -0.41 17.60 8.54
N LYS A 29 0.63 17.44 9.36
CA LYS A 29 1.11 18.51 10.26
C LYS A 29 1.57 19.75 9.50
N PHE A 30 2.20 19.59 8.34
CA PHE A 30 2.58 20.72 7.49
C PHE A 30 1.38 21.41 6.86
N MET A 31 0.40 20.65 6.37
CA MET A 31 -0.86 21.18 5.85
C MET A 31 -1.62 21.99 6.91
N GLU A 32 -1.76 21.44 8.12
CA GLU A 32 -2.46 22.10 9.24
C GLU A 32 -1.76 23.40 9.65
N ARG A 33 -0.42 23.36 9.76
CA ARG A 33 0.37 24.55 10.09
C ARG A 33 0.24 25.62 9.00
N SER A 34 0.37 25.22 7.73
CA SER A 34 0.29 26.15 6.60
C SER A 34 -1.10 26.78 6.49
N LYS A 35 -2.17 25.99 6.72
CA LYS A 35 -3.54 26.52 6.81
C LYS A 35 -3.65 27.61 7.89
N ASN A 36 -3.14 27.36 9.09
CA ASN A 36 -3.22 28.36 10.17
C ASN A 36 -2.41 29.63 9.86
N LEU A 37 -1.24 29.50 9.23
CA LEU A 37 -0.44 30.65 8.80
C LEU A 37 -1.11 31.43 7.66
N TYR A 38 -1.78 30.74 6.73
CA TYR A 38 -2.51 31.36 5.65
C TYR A 38 -3.73 32.15 6.16
N GLU A 39 -4.49 31.57 7.09
CA GLU A 39 -5.61 32.25 7.76
C GLU A 39 -5.16 33.52 8.51
N ARG A 40 -3.93 33.51 9.03
CA ARG A 40 -3.28 34.67 9.65
C ARG A 40 -2.60 35.62 8.66
N LYS A 41 -2.69 35.35 7.35
CA LYS A 41 -2.04 36.11 6.26
C LYS A 41 -0.51 36.18 6.37
N VAL A 42 0.12 35.17 6.98
CA VAL A 42 1.58 35.08 7.17
C VAL A 42 2.26 34.41 5.97
N VAL A 43 1.57 33.48 5.30
CA VAL A 43 2.06 32.78 4.08
C VAL A 43 1.07 32.98 2.93
N SER A 44 1.53 32.73 1.70
CA SER A 44 0.69 32.90 0.51
C SER A 44 -0.34 31.76 0.37
N ALA A 45 -1.39 31.99 -0.44
CA ALA A 45 -2.31 30.93 -0.84
C ALA A 45 -1.58 29.77 -1.54
N GLN A 46 -0.55 30.08 -2.32
CA GLN A 46 0.27 29.09 -3.02
C GLN A 46 1.04 28.19 -2.03
N ASP A 47 1.55 28.74 -0.92
CA ASP A 47 2.22 27.97 0.13
C ASP A 47 1.24 27.02 0.83
N TRP A 48 0.01 27.48 1.08
CA TRP A 48 -1.04 26.63 1.62
C TRP A 48 -1.44 25.51 0.65
N ASP A 49 -1.72 25.85 -0.62
CA ASP A 49 -2.10 24.88 -1.65
C ASP A 49 -1.01 23.83 -1.90
N THR A 50 0.27 24.22 -1.85
CA THR A 50 1.41 23.30 -1.99
C THR A 50 1.42 22.26 -0.86
N ASN A 51 1.23 22.70 0.38
CA ASN A 51 1.19 21.80 1.53
C ASN A 51 -0.09 20.94 1.53
N ARG A 52 -1.22 21.48 1.07
CA ARG A 52 -2.46 20.72 0.87
C ARG A 52 -2.27 19.59 -0.14
N THR A 53 -1.70 19.91 -1.30
CA THR A 53 -1.44 18.94 -2.36
C THR A 53 -0.47 17.86 -1.90
N SER A 54 0.56 18.22 -1.12
CA SER A 54 1.52 17.26 -0.57
C SER A 54 0.86 16.27 0.40
N TYR A 55 -0.06 16.75 1.25
CA TYR A 55 -0.88 15.88 2.11
C TYR A 55 -1.76 14.92 1.30
N GLU A 56 -2.46 15.42 0.27
CA GLU A 56 -3.31 14.58 -0.59
C GLU A 56 -2.51 13.48 -1.31
N VAL A 57 -1.31 13.81 -1.83
CA VAL A 57 -0.40 12.84 -2.44
C VAL A 57 0.07 11.80 -1.41
N ALA A 58 0.45 12.21 -0.21
CA ALA A 58 0.87 11.30 0.84
C ALA A 58 -0.28 10.35 1.27
N MET A 59 -1.50 10.87 1.32
CA MET A 59 -2.71 10.08 1.62
C MET A 59 -2.96 9.02 0.55
N GLY A 60 -2.86 9.39 -0.72
CA GLY A 60 -2.98 8.45 -1.84
C GLY A 60 -1.92 7.35 -1.80
N ARG A 61 -0.66 7.71 -1.49
CA ARG A 61 0.44 6.74 -1.34
C ARG A 61 0.22 5.77 -0.19
N TYR A 62 -0.24 6.25 0.96
CA TYR A 62 -0.56 5.40 2.10
C TYR A 62 -1.68 4.41 1.76
N LYS A 63 -2.76 4.87 1.13
CA LYS A 63 -3.85 4.00 0.70
C LYS A 63 -3.38 2.93 -0.29
N ALA A 64 -2.59 3.30 -1.30
CA ALA A 64 -2.04 2.36 -2.26
C ALA A 64 -1.12 1.31 -1.60
N ALA A 65 -0.28 1.72 -0.64
CA ALA A 65 0.57 0.81 0.12
C ALA A 65 -0.27 -0.16 0.97
N GLN A 66 -1.35 0.30 1.59
CA GLN A 66 -2.27 -0.56 2.35
C GLN A 66 -2.94 -1.61 1.46
N GLU A 67 -3.45 -1.19 0.30
CA GLU A 67 -4.06 -2.11 -0.69
C GLU A 67 -3.05 -3.15 -1.15
N ARG A 68 -1.81 -2.75 -1.48
CA ARG A 68 -0.75 -3.69 -1.85
C ARG A 68 -0.40 -4.64 -0.71
N TYR A 69 -0.29 -4.16 0.53
CA TYR A 69 -0.05 -5.03 1.68
C TYR A 69 -1.18 -6.04 1.86
N ALA A 70 -2.43 -5.65 1.66
CA ALA A 70 -3.57 -6.56 1.71
C ALA A 70 -3.46 -7.66 0.63
N LEU A 71 -3.15 -7.29 -0.62
CA LEU A 71 -2.95 -8.24 -1.72
C LEU A 71 -1.81 -9.24 -1.44
N VAL A 72 -0.67 -8.74 -0.96
CA VAL A 72 0.49 -9.58 -0.62
C VAL A 72 0.19 -10.47 0.60
N LYS A 73 -0.61 -10.00 1.56
CA LYS A 73 -1.00 -10.82 2.72
C LYS A 73 -2.00 -11.91 2.34
N GLU A 74 -2.89 -11.65 1.38
CA GLU A 74 -3.89 -12.62 0.90
C GLU A 74 -3.24 -13.77 0.12
N GLY A 75 -2.08 -13.54 -0.51
CA GLY A 75 -1.35 -14.53 -1.31
C GLY A 75 -1.98 -14.75 -2.69
N PRO A 76 -1.48 -15.72 -3.50
CA PRO A 76 -2.15 -16.14 -4.73
C PRO A 76 -3.54 -16.60 -4.33
N ARG A 77 -4.55 -15.80 -4.72
CA ARG A 77 -5.93 -15.97 -4.28
C ARG A 77 -6.36 -17.41 -4.50
N LYS A 78 -7.22 -17.89 -3.60
CA LYS A 78 -7.90 -19.19 -3.65
C LYS A 78 -8.41 -19.61 -5.03
N GLU A 79 -8.60 -18.68 -5.97
CA GLU A 79 -8.94 -18.93 -7.38
C GLU A 79 -7.87 -19.69 -8.18
N GLU A 80 -6.57 -19.52 -7.92
CA GLU A 80 -5.53 -20.30 -8.63
C GLU A 80 -5.26 -21.66 -7.99
N ILE A 81 -5.59 -21.83 -6.70
CA ILE A 81 -5.41 -23.10 -6.00
C ILE A 81 -6.36 -24.18 -6.55
N GLY A 82 -7.56 -23.80 -7.00
CA GLY A 82 -8.46 -24.73 -7.69
C GLY A 82 -7.88 -25.24 -9.02
N GLN A 83 -7.35 -24.34 -9.86
CA GLN A 83 -6.84 -24.73 -11.18
C GLN A 83 -5.49 -25.47 -11.11
N ALA A 84 -4.65 -25.17 -10.12
CA ALA A 84 -3.38 -25.86 -9.89
C ALA A 84 -3.61 -27.27 -9.31
N GLU A 85 -4.59 -27.46 -8.43
CA GLU A 85 -4.95 -28.80 -7.92
C GLU A 85 -5.49 -29.70 -9.04
N GLU A 86 -6.31 -29.16 -9.94
CA GLU A 86 -6.92 -29.93 -11.03
C GLU A 86 -5.89 -30.39 -12.07
N ARG A 87 -4.89 -29.54 -12.38
CA ARG A 87 -3.75 -29.95 -13.23
C ARG A 87 -2.83 -30.97 -12.55
N SER A 88 -2.69 -30.93 -11.22
CA SER A 88 -1.85 -31.90 -10.50
C SER A 88 -2.49 -33.30 -10.40
N LYS A 89 -3.83 -33.38 -10.32
CA LYS A 89 -4.56 -34.66 -10.29
C LYS A 89 -4.68 -35.32 -11.67
N GLY A 90 -4.67 -34.54 -12.75
CA GLY A 90 -4.64 -35.05 -14.14
C GLY A 90 -3.29 -35.59 -14.60
N GLN A 91 -2.24 -35.46 -13.78
CA GLN A 91 -0.87 -35.83 -14.10
C GLN A 91 -0.36 -36.97 -13.21
N ARG A 92 -1.20 -37.99 -12.94
CA ARG A 92 -0.72 -39.32 -12.53
C ARG A 92 -0.47 -40.13 -13.80
N PRO A 93 0.79 -40.35 -14.24
CA PRO A 93 1.04 -41.27 -15.32
C PRO A 93 0.64 -42.67 -14.86
N LEU A 94 -0.26 -43.29 -15.62
CA LEU A 94 -0.49 -44.73 -15.59
C LEU A 94 0.88 -45.37 -15.85
N SER A 95 1.53 -45.80 -14.77
CA SER A 95 2.73 -46.62 -14.82
C SER A 95 2.27 -48.06 -15.00
N LEU A 96 2.88 -48.74 -15.98
CA LEU A 96 2.54 -50.07 -16.51
C LEU A 96 2.04 -51.09 -15.48
#